data_AF-A0A6N2DKV1-F1
#
_entry.id   AF-A0A6N2DKV1-F1
#
_cell.length_a   1.000
_cell.length_b   1.000
_cell.length_c   1.000
_cell.angle_alpha   90.00
_cell.angle_beta   90.00
_cell.angle_gamma   90.00
#
_symmetry.space_group_name_H-M   'P 1'
#
loop_
_entity.id
_entity.type
_entity.pdbx_description
1 polymer ?
#
loop_
_entity_poly.entity_id
_entity_poly.type
_entity_poly.pdbx_seq_one_letter_code
_entity_poly.pdbx_strand_id
1 'polypeptide(L)'
;MRVSELIDILRDQPADAEVELAVVAPVTDEADDITVDRFAIDGVLPWEDEAEGDDEGGLTIWLIGGEDADVDVFLDAVEQQSE
;
A
#
# COMPACT_ATOMS: atom_id res chain seq x y z
N MET A 1 -1.52 -2.08 -11.25
CA MET A 1 -0.41 -1.16 -11.58
C MET A 1 0.88 -1.91 -11.35
N ARG A 2 1.81 -1.88 -12.29
CA ARG A 2 3.14 -2.49 -12.14
C ARG A 2 4.11 -1.52 -11.46
N VAL A 3 5.12 -2.06 -10.78
CA VAL A 3 6.18 -1.25 -10.15
C VAL A 3 6.86 -0.30 -11.14
N SER A 4 7.09 -0.75 -12.38
CA SER A 4 7.67 0.10 -13.43
C SER A 4 6.83 1.33 -13.76
N GLU A 5 5.50 1.21 -13.71
CA GLU A 5 4.59 2.33 -13.98
C GLU A 5 4.56 3.30 -12.79
N LEU A 6 4.61 2.79 -11.56
CA LEU A 6 4.72 3.62 -10.35
C LEU A 6 6.01 4.43 -10.34
N ILE A 7 7.15 3.79 -10.67
CA ILE A 7 8.44 4.49 -10.76
C ILE A 7 8.38 5.61 -11.80
N ASP A 8 7.75 5.35 -12.95
CA ASP A 8 7.63 6.37 -14.00
C ASP A 8 6.84 7.59 -13.53
N ILE A 9 5.74 7.39 -12.78
CA ILE A 9 4.93 8.47 -12.18
C ILE A 9 5.73 9.27 -11.15
N LEU A 10 6.51 8.60 -10.29
CA LEU A 10 7.27 9.24 -9.23
C LEU A 10 8.56 9.91 -9.73
N ARG A 11 9.05 9.53 -10.92
CA ARG A 11 10.32 10.00 -11.47
C ARG A 11 10.38 11.51 -11.68
N ASP A 12 9.24 12.14 -11.99
CA ASP A 12 9.15 13.59 -12.20
C ASP A 12 8.96 14.40 -10.90
N GLN A 13 8.86 13.74 -9.75
CA GLN A 13 8.71 14.40 -8.45
C GLN A 13 10.05 14.80 -7.83
N PRO A 14 10.08 15.77 -6.90
CA PRO A 14 11.27 16.09 -6.12
C PRO A 14 11.76 14.88 -5.33
N ALA A 15 13.08 14.66 -5.29
CA ALA A 15 13.67 13.52 -4.59
C ALA A 15 13.52 13.58 -3.06
N ASP A 16 13.27 14.76 -2.51
CA ASP A 16 13.02 15.02 -1.10
C ASP A 16 11.52 15.09 -0.73
N ALA A 17 10.62 14.82 -1.68
CA ALA A 17 9.19 14.78 -1.40
C ALA A 17 8.81 13.55 -0.58
N GLU A 18 7.94 13.75 0.41
CA GLU A 18 7.35 12.67 1.19
C GLU A 18 6.27 11.94 0.38
N VAL A 19 6.16 10.63 0.57
CA VAL A 19 5.14 9.78 -0.09
C VAL A 19 4.15 9.31 0.97
N GLU A 20 2.86 9.57 0.73
CA GLU A 20 1.76 9.17 1.60
C GLU A 20 0.75 8.31 0.83
N LEU A 21 0.13 7.35 1.51
CA LEU A 21 -1.01 6.59 1.02
C LEU A 21 -2.30 7.36 1.32
N ALA A 22 -3.06 7.72 0.29
CA ALA A 22 -4.37 8.35 0.43
C ALA A 22 -5.49 7.34 0.11
N VAL A 23 -6.38 7.12 1.07
CA VAL A 23 -7.57 6.27 0.91
C VAL A 23 -8.79 7.18 0.81
N VAL A 24 -9.40 7.20 -0.37
CA VAL A 24 -10.62 7.97 -0.61
C VAL A 24 -11.82 7.07 -0.30
N ALA A 25 -12.66 7.48 0.64
CA ALA A 25 -13.86 6.73 0.96
C ALA A 25 -14.83 6.74 -0.24
N PRO A 26 -15.60 5.66 -0.44
CA PRO A 26 -16.60 5.61 -1.51
C PRO A 26 -17.62 6.74 -1.36
N VAL A 27 -17.84 7.48 -2.45
CA VAL A 27 -18.90 8.50 -2.50
C VAL A 27 -20.22 7.79 -2.79
N THR A 28 -21.16 7.86 -1.85
CA THR A 28 -22.54 7.37 -2.04
C THR A 28 -23.48 8.56 -2.25
N ASP A 29 -24.65 8.33 -2.85
CA ASP A 29 -25.68 9.38 -2.99
C ASP A 29 -26.21 9.90 -1.63
N GLU A 30 -25.87 9.20 -0.53
CA GLU A 30 -26.21 9.55 0.85
C GLU A 30 -25.08 10.29 1.59
N ALA A 31 -23.89 10.40 0.98
CA ALA A 31 -22.75 11.11 1.54
C ALA A 31 -22.64 12.51 0.93
N ASP A 32 -22.85 13.54 1.75
CA ASP A 32 -22.70 14.94 1.33
C ASP A 32 -21.23 15.37 1.14
N ASP A 33 -20.26 14.62 1.67
CA ASP A 33 -18.83 14.96 1.64
C ASP A 33 -17.92 13.77 1.26
N ILE A 34 -16.84 14.07 0.52
CA ILE A 34 -15.77 13.12 0.20
C ILE A 34 -14.79 13.09 1.38
N THR A 35 -14.65 11.94 2.03
CA THR A 35 -13.61 11.74 3.06
C THR A 35 -12.35 11.13 2.45
N VAL A 36 -11.20 11.64 2.87
CA VAL A 36 -9.88 11.16 2.44
C VAL A 36 -9.02 10.96 3.67
N ASP A 37 -8.64 9.72 3.93
CA ASP A 37 -7.70 9.35 4.97
C ASP A 37 -6.29 9.31 4.37
N ARG A 38 -5.28 9.80 5.11
CA ARG A 38 -3.90 9.89 4.65
C ARG A 38 -3.00 9.22 5.67
N PHE A 39 -2.13 8.35 5.20
CA PHE A 39 -1.20 7.57 6.01
C PHE A 39 0.22 7.70 5.46
N ALA A 40 1.21 7.81 6.35
CA ALA A 40 2.60 7.64 5.95
C ALA A 40 2.81 6.21 5.44
N ILE A 41 3.81 6.03 4.57
CA ILE A 41 4.23 4.69 4.15
C ILE A 41 5.43 4.31 5.00
N ASP A 42 5.23 3.35 5.90
CA ASP A 42 6.24 2.90 6.85
C ASP A 42 6.88 1.57 6.43
N GLY A 43 6.26 0.83 5.50
CA GLY A 43 6.76 -0.45 5.04
C GLY A 43 6.41 -0.77 3.59
N VAL A 44 7.25 -1.61 2.97
CA VAL A 44 6.96 -2.23 1.67
C VAL A 44 7.27 -3.72 1.73
N LEU A 45 6.32 -4.54 1.34
CA LEU A 45 6.44 -6.00 1.46
C LEU A 45 6.01 -6.71 0.17
N PRO A 46 6.75 -7.73 -0.27
CA PRO A 46 6.25 -8.65 -1.29
C PRO A 46 5.12 -9.50 -0.72
N TRP A 47 4.04 -9.63 -1.49
CA TRP A 47 2.93 -10.53 -1.24
C TRP A 47 2.77 -11.48 -2.43
N GLU A 48 2.73 -12.77 -2.14
CA GLU A 48 2.45 -13.81 -3.11
C GLU A 48 1.00 -14.25 -2.89
N ASP A 49 0.15 -14.04 -3.89
CA ASP A 49 -1.24 -14.50 -3.81
C ASP A 49 -1.24 -16.03 -3.89
N GLU A 50 -1.72 -16.71 -2.85
CA GLU A 50 -1.83 -18.17 -2.80
C GLU A 50 -2.95 -18.73 -3.71
N ALA A 51 -3.47 -17.93 -4.66
CA ALA A 51 -4.60 -18.33 -5.49
C ALA A 51 -4.35 -19.66 -6.24
N GLU A 52 -5.13 -20.67 -5.86
CA GLU A 52 -5.25 -22.00 -6.46
C GLU A 52 -5.87 -21.96 -7.89
N GLY A 53 -5.32 -21.16 -8.80
CA GLY A 53 -5.81 -21.02 -10.17
C GLY A 53 -4.69 -20.73 -11.17
N ASP A 54 -4.94 -21.04 -12.45
CA ASP A 54 -4.02 -20.95 -13.61
C ASP A 54 -3.52 -19.52 -13.94
N ASP A 55 -3.71 -18.55 -13.04
CA ASP A 55 -3.11 -17.23 -13.13
C ASP A 55 -1.69 -17.35 -12.56
N GLU A 56 -0.67 -17.31 -13.44
CA GLU A 56 0.74 -17.33 -13.05
C GLU A 56 0.99 -16.38 -11.87
N GLY A 57 1.13 -16.96 -10.66
CA GLY A 57 1.25 -16.27 -9.38
C GLY A 57 2.12 -15.03 -9.48
N GLY A 58 1.47 -13.87 -9.54
CA GLY A 58 2.13 -12.60 -9.74
C GLY A 58 2.57 -12.02 -8.41
N LEU A 59 3.87 -11.82 -8.22
CA LEU A 59 4.41 -11.05 -7.09
C LEU A 59 3.74 -9.67 -7.04
N THR A 60 3.00 -9.41 -5.97
CA THR A 60 2.34 -8.13 -5.71
C THR A 60 3.11 -7.40 -4.62
N ILE A 61 3.44 -6.13 -4.83
CA ILE A 61 4.11 -5.33 -3.78
C ILE A 61 3.05 -4.57 -3.00
N TRP A 62 3.04 -4.74 -1.68
CA TRP A 62 2.19 -4.00 -0.75
C TRP A 62 2.94 -2.78 -0.23
N LEU A 63 2.26 -1.64 -0.20
CA LEU A 63 2.69 -0.43 0.49
C LEU A 63 1.89 -0.35 1.79
N ILE A 64 2.57 -0.37 2.93
CA ILE A 64 1.95 -0.44 4.25
C ILE A 64 1.98 0.95 4.87
N GLY A 65 0.79 1.42 5.25
CA GLY A 65 0.57 2.66 5.96
C GLY A 65 -0.70 2.54 6.79
N GLY A 66 -0.73 3.19 7.95
CA GLY A 66 -1.81 3.07 8.92
C GLY A 66 -1.54 3.88 10.18
N GLU A 67 -2.23 3.54 11.28
CA GLU A 67 -1.86 4.05 12.60
C GLU A 67 -0.53 3.42 13.03
N ASP A 68 0.46 4.23 13.46
CA ASP A 68 1.83 3.78 13.74
C ASP A 68 1.86 2.51 14.61
N ALA A 69 1.06 2.46 15.68
CA ALA A 69 1.03 1.34 16.61
C ALA A 69 0.54 0.03 15.98
N ASP A 70 -0.40 0.11 15.03
CA ASP A 70 -0.91 -1.07 14.33
C ASP A 70 0.06 -1.53 13.24
N VAL A 71 0.71 -0.57 12.57
CA VAL A 71 1.70 -0.84 11.52
C VAL A 71 2.94 -1.53 12.10
N ASP A 72 3.49 -1.01 13.20
CA ASP A 72 4.65 -1.61 13.87
C ASP A 72 4.35 -3.07 14.25
N VAL A 73 3.20 -3.32 14.89
CA VAL A 73 2.78 -4.68 15.29
C VAL A 73 2.63 -5.60 14.09
N PHE A 74 2.10 -5.09 12.98
CA PHE A 74 1.97 -5.88 11.75
C PHE A 74 3.32 -6.24 11.15
N LEU A 75 4.24 -5.28 11.04
CA LEU A 75 5.58 -5.51 10.48
C LEU A 75 6.35 -6.55 11.30
N ASP A 76 6.36 -6.40 12.63
CA ASP A 76 6.96 -7.39 13.55
C ASP A 76 6.36 -8.80 13.35
N ALA A 77 5.05 -8.92 13.14
CA ALA A 77 4.38 -10.21 12.95
C ALA A 77 4.68 -10.89 11.61
N VAL A 78 4.94 -10.10 10.55
CA VAL A 78 5.34 -10.61 9.23
C VAL A 78 6.81 -11.03 9.23
N GLU A 79 7.68 -10.26 9.86
CA GLU A 79 9.11 -10.60 9.99
C GLU A 79 9.30 -11.95 10.69
N GLN A 80 8.60 -12.19 11.81
CA GLN A 80 8.66 -13.45 12.56
C GLN A 80 8.18 -14.68 11.78
N GLN A 81 7.33 -14.52 10.76
CA GLN A 81 6.88 -15.63 9.91
C GLN A 81 7.91 -16.01 8.83
N SER A 82 8.85 -15.12 8.55
CA SER A 82 9.87 -15.31 7.50
C SER A 82 11.17 -15.94 8.03
N GLU A 83 11.28 -16.16 9.35
CA GLU A 83 12.44 -16.76 10.04
C GLU A 83 12.36 -18.28 10.27
#